data_AF-A0A150WEA3-F1
#
_entry.id   AF-A0A150WEA3-F1
#
_cell.length_a   1.000
_cell.length_b   1.000
_cell.length_c   1.000
_cell.angle_alpha   90.00
_cell.angle_beta   90.00
_cell.angle_gamma   90.00
#
_symmetry.space_group_name_H-M   'P 1'
#
loop_
_entity.id
_entity.type
_entity.pdbx_description
1 polymer ?
#
loop_
_entity_poly.entity_id
_entity_poly.type
_entity_poly.pdbx_seq_one_letter_code
_entity_poly.pdbx_strand_id
1 'polypeptide(L)'
;MILAFFLNLFLGSPALRYESVICTYSESETVKKTVSQKLITITIDADFGRFAEIQFGDDTKKIQYQILLENDANNEASVNILQNFLIGDLESSAEFSADAPKYTRIAQGAHSVRCELVPVKVTAPATQN
;
A
#
# COMPACT_ATOMS: atom_id res chain seq x y z
N MET A 1 45.62 15.25 16.69
CA MET A 1 44.65 14.22 17.12
C MET A 1 43.26 14.74 16.73
N ILE A 2 42.81 14.45 15.51
CA ILE A 2 41.51 14.93 15.00
C ILE A 2 40.53 13.77 15.14
N LEU A 3 39.55 13.96 16.02
CA LEU A 3 38.47 13.03 16.26
C LEU A 3 37.51 13.10 15.05
N ALA A 4 37.60 12.13 14.14
CA ALA A 4 36.59 11.97 13.10
C ALA A 4 35.33 11.38 13.75
N PHE A 5 34.33 12.25 13.95
CA PHE A 5 32.96 11.84 14.26
C PHE A 5 32.44 11.02 13.08
N PHE A 6 32.33 9.70 13.26
CA PHE A 6 31.54 8.86 12.37
C PHE A 6 30.08 9.23 12.59
N LEU A 7 29.55 10.06 11.70
CA LEU A 7 28.12 10.25 11.56
C LEU A 7 27.57 8.94 10.97
N ASN A 8 27.14 8.02 11.84
CA ASN A 8 26.30 6.90 11.44
C ASN A 8 24.97 7.48 10.95
N LEU A 9 24.93 7.82 9.66
CA LEU A 9 23.69 7.95 8.92
C LEU A 9 23.05 6.55 8.94
N PHE A 10 22.17 6.33 9.91
CA PHE A 10 21.17 5.28 9.80
C PHE A 10 20.40 5.56 8.51
N LEU A 11 20.80 4.88 7.43
CA LEU A 11 19.98 4.67 6.25
C LEU A 11 18.88 3.67 6.65
N GLY A 12 18.05 4.05 7.63
CA GLY A 12 16.73 3.49 7.83
C GLY A 12 15.98 3.79 6.55
N SER A 13 16.04 2.84 5.61
CA SER A 13 15.28 2.95 4.39
C SER A 13 13.81 3.02 4.79
N PRO A 14 13.06 4.09 4.44
CA PRO A 14 11.64 4.10 4.78
C PRO A 14 11.02 2.86 4.14
N ALA A 15 10.39 1.99 4.95
CA ALA A 15 9.73 0.77 4.47
C ALA A 15 8.67 1.07 3.41
N LEU A 16 8.14 2.29 3.43
CA LEU A 16 7.15 2.86 2.52
C LEU A 16 7.65 3.06 1.06
N ARG A 17 8.13 2.00 0.42
CA ARG A 17 8.71 2.01 -0.92
C ARG A 17 7.73 1.60 -2.01
N TYR A 18 6.48 2.04 -1.96
CA TYR A 18 5.45 1.68 -2.95
C TYR A 18 5.01 2.90 -3.78
N GLU A 19 4.98 2.74 -5.10
CA GLU A 19 4.57 3.80 -6.04
C GLU A 19 3.13 3.66 -6.53
N SER A 20 2.63 2.43 -6.62
CA SER A 20 1.31 2.13 -7.16
C SER A 20 0.78 0.81 -6.64
N VAL A 21 -0.52 0.59 -6.86
CA VAL A 21 -1.20 -0.67 -6.59
C VAL A 21 -1.94 -1.13 -7.83
N ILE A 22 -1.96 -2.45 -8.05
CA ILE A 22 -2.76 -3.08 -9.09
C ILE A 22 -3.79 -3.96 -8.40
N CYS A 23 -5.04 -3.51 -8.41
CA CYS A 23 -6.13 -4.16 -7.68
C CYS A 23 -7.10 -4.84 -8.62
N THR A 24 -7.38 -6.11 -8.35
CA THR A 24 -8.35 -6.94 -9.08
C THR A 24 -9.54 -7.21 -8.18
N TYR A 25 -10.72 -6.79 -8.63
CA TYR A 25 -12.01 -7.10 -8.04
C TYR A 25 -12.61 -8.35 -8.70
N SER A 26 -13.08 -9.27 -7.86
CA SER A 26 -13.75 -10.51 -8.27
C SER A 26 -15.05 -10.70 -7.50
N GLU A 27 -16.01 -11.38 -8.15
CA GLU A 27 -17.31 -11.77 -7.59
C GLU A 27 -17.53 -13.25 -7.89
N SER A 28 -17.73 -14.07 -6.85
CA SER A 28 -17.80 -15.53 -6.93
C SER A 28 -16.62 -16.10 -7.73
N GLU A 29 -15.41 -15.69 -7.37
CA GLU A 29 -14.13 -16.07 -8.00
C GLU A 29 -13.94 -15.61 -9.46
N THR A 30 -14.97 -15.02 -10.07
CA THR A 30 -14.89 -14.47 -11.42
C THR A 30 -14.33 -13.06 -11.37
N VAL A 31 -13.23 -12.81 -12.07
CA VAL A 31 -12.65 -11.48 -12.22
C VAL A 31 -13.64 -10.57 -12.96
N LYS A 32 -13.92 -9.40 -12.38
CA LYS A 32 -14.81 -8.40 -12.95
C LYS A 32 -14.07 -7.18 -13.48
N LYS A 33 -13.04 -6.73 -12.76
CA LYS A 33 -12.29 -5.51 -13.11
C LYS A 33 -10.91 -5.54 -12.48
N THR A 34 -9.93 -5.02 -13.21
CA THR A 34 -8.59 -4.73 -12.70
C THR A 34 -8.29 -3.25 -12.93
N VAL A 35 -7.79 -2.59 -11.89
CA VAL A 35 -7.44 -1.17 -11.90
C VAL A 35 -6.02 -1.01 -11.38
N SER A 36 -5.21 -0.20 -12.07
CA SER A 36 -3.92 0.24 -11.58
C SER A 36 -4.02 1.69 -11.15
N GLN A 37 -3.56 2.00 -9.94
CA GLN A 37 -3.68 3.32 -9.34
C GLN A 37 -2.34 3.71 -8.70
N LYS A 38 -1.87 4.94 -8.99
CA LYS A 38 -0.73 5.50 -8.25
C LYS A 38 -1.13 5.77 -6.82
N LEU A 39 -0.23 5.42 -5.90
CA LEU A 39 -0.38 5.77 -4.50
C LEU A 39 -0.03 7.24 -4.32
N ILE A 40 -0.91 7.98 -3.67
CA ILE A 40 -0.62 9.37 -3.27
C ILE A 40 0.12 9.35 -1.92
N THR A 41 1.09 10.24 -1.76
CA THR A 41 1.67 10.50 -0.44
C THR A 41 0.70 11.35 0.36
N ILE A 42 0.40 10.95 1.58
CA ILE A 42 -0.33 11.75 2.55
C ILE A 42 0.51 11.96 3.81
N THR A 43 0.23 13.01 4.55
CA THR A 43 0.83 13.28 5.86
C THR A 43 -0.21 12.96 6.93
N ILE A 44 0.19 12.18 7.92
CA ILE A 44 -0.64 11.77 9.06
C ILE A 44 0.14 12.15 10.30
N ASP A 45 -0.33 13.18 11.01
CA ASP A 45 0.40 13.84 12.09
C ASP A 45 1.82 14.25 11.68
N ALA A 46 2.85 13.59 12.22
CA ALA A 46 4.26 13.83 11.92
C ALA A 46 4.86 12.82 10.91
N ASP A 47 4.08 11.85 10.45
CA ASP A 47 4.51 10.74 9.61
C ASP A 47 3.92 10.80 8.20
N PHE A 48 4.44 9.95 7.31
CA PHE A 48 3.99 9.83 5.93
C PHE A 48 3.30 8.48 5.68
N GLY A 49 2.17 8.53 4.98
CA GLY A 49 1.44 7.37 4.48
C GLY A 49 1.36 7.34 2.96
N ARG A 50 1.06 6.16 2.40
CA ARG A 50 0.65 5.99 1.00
C ARG A 50 -0.81 5.59 0.94
N PHE A 51 -1.59 6.33 0.19
CA PHE A 51 -3.03 6.09 0.09
C PHE A 51 -3.47 5.88 -1.36
N ALA A 52 -4.47 5.02 -1.55
CA ALA A 52 -5.26 4.98 -2.78
C ALA A 52 -6.72 4.66 -2.46
N GLU A 53 -7.61 5.27 -3.23
CA GLU A 53 -9.02 4.93 -3.31
C GLU A 53 -9.33 4.48 -4.73
N ILE A 54 -10.04 3.36 -4.86
CA ILE A 54 -10.32 2.69 -6.12
C ILE A 54 -11.81 2.39 -6.20
N GLN A 55 -12.46 2.94 -7.22
CA GLN A 55 -13.86 2.66 -7.53
C GLN A 55 -13.96 1.56 -8.60
N PHE A 56 -14.50 0.41 -8.21
CA PHE A 56 -14.75 -0.70 -9.13
C PHE A 56 -16.12 -0.62 -9.78
N GLY A 57 -17.12 -0.21 -9.00
CA GLY A 57 -18.52 -0.08 -9.42
C GLY A 57 -18.85 1.29 -10.00
N ASP A 58 -20.14 1.58 -10.09
CA ASP A 58 -20.70 2.85 -10.55
C ASP A 58 -21.72 3.39 -9.52
N ASP A 59 -22.50 4.41 -9.89
CA ASP A 59 -23.51 5.01 -9.01
C ASP A 59 -24.66 4.05 -8.68
N THR A 60 -24.85 2.98 -9.45
CA THR A 60 -25.91 1.99 -9.25
C THR A 60 -25.46 0.83 -8.36
N LYS A 61 -24.20 0.39 -8.49
CA LYS A 61 -23.56 -0.59 -7.61
C LYS A 61 -22.28 0.00 -7.06
N LYS A 62 -22.36 0.66 -5.90
CA LYS A 62 -21.20 1.25 -5.23
C LYS A 62 -20.25 0.15 -4.78
N ILE A 63 -19.11 0.02 -5.45
CA ILE A 63 -18.03 -0.89 -5.05
C ILE A 63 -16.76 -0.06 -4.98
N GLN A 64 -16.27 0.14 -3.77
CA GLN A 64 -15.13 1.01 -3.50
C GLN A 64 -14.17 0.29 -2.58
N TYR A 65 -12.89 0.50 -2.83
CA TYR A 65 -11.82 -0.05 -2.03
C TYR A 65 -10.81 1.05 -1.71
N GLN A 66 -10.36 1.09 -0.45
CA GLN A 66 -9.34 2.01 0.02
C GLN A 66 -8.18 1.21 0.62
N ILE A 67 -6.97 1.71 0.42
CA ILE A 67 -5.77 1.18 1.05
C ILE A 67 -4.91 2.32 1.56
N LEU A 68 -4.46 2.17 2.79
CA LEU A 68 -3.47 3.03 3.44
C LEU A 68 -2.28 2.16 3.86
N LEU A 69 -1.09 2.59 3.49
CA LEU A 69 0.19 2.01 3.91
C LEU A 69 0.88 3.01 4.82
N GLU A 70 1.36 2.56 5.97
CA GLU A 70 2.11 3.35 6.96
C GLU A 70 3.37 2.60 7.37
N ASN A 71 4.37 3.30 7.90
CA ASN A 71 5.49 2.62 8.54
C ASN A 71 4.96 1.97 9.84
N ASP A 72 5.40 0.75 10.14
CA ASP A 72 5.10 0.15 11.43
C ASP A 72 5.98 0.80 12.52
N ALA A 73 5.33 1.46 13.49
CA ALA A 73 5.99 2.13 14.60
C ALA A 73 6.82 1.19 15.48
N ASN A 74 6.52 -0.11 15.47
CA ASN A 74 7.24 -1.12 16.26
C ASN A 74 8.37 -1.79 15.48
N ASN A 75 8.36 -1.70 14.14
CA ASN A 75 9.34 -2.31 13.26
C ASN A 75 9.54 -1.48 11.99
N GLU A 76 10.64 -0.73 11.92
CA GLU A 76 10.97 0.15 10.79
C GLU A 76 11.14 -0.58 9.44
N ALA A 77 11.25 -1.92 9.42
CA ALA A 77 11.29 -2.73 8.21
C ALA A 77 9.91 -3.21 7.73
N SER A 78 8.88 -3.08 8.58
CA SER A 78 7.51 -3.47 8.33
C SER A 78 6.64 -2.30 7.87
N VAL A 79 5.56 -2.64 7.18
CA VAL A 79 4.52 -1.71 6.76
C VAL A 79 3.20 -2.14 7.39
N ASN A 80 2.52 -1.19 8.02
CA ASN A 80 1.13 -1.34 8.43
C ASN A 80 0.22 -1.10 7.22
N ILE A 81 -0.69 -2.03 6.98
CA ILE A 81 -1.65 -1.96 5.88
C ILE A 81 -3.04 -1.88 6.48
N LEU A 82 -3.72 -0.78 6.24
CA LEU A 82 -5.13 -0.60 6.57
C LEU A 82 -5.92 -0.64 5.26
N GLN A 83 -6.98 -1.44 5.25
CA GLN A 83 -7.81 -1.64 4.07
C GLN A 83 -9.27 -1.49 4.43
N ASN A 84 -10.02 -0.90 3.50
CA ASN A 84 -11.46 -0.83 3.58
C ASN A 84 -12.10 -1.23 2.27
N PHE A 85 -13.17 -2.03 2.33
CA PHE A 85 -13.90 -2.52 1.18
C PHE A 85 -15.39 -2.36 1.37
N LEU A 86 -16.00 -1.50 0.55
CA LEU A 86 -17.39 -1.13 0.59
C LEU A 86 -18.14 -1.68 -0.64
N ILE A 87 -19.31 -2.27 -0.40
CA ILE A 87 -20.22 -2.81 -1.42
C ILE A 87 -21.66 -2.41 -1.06
N GLY A 88 -22.22 -1.45 -1.78
CA GLY A 88 -23.46 -0.81 -1.38
C GLY A 88 -23.29 -0.19 -0.01
N ASP A 89 -23.98 -0.74 0.99
CA ASP A 89 -23.91 -0.32 2.39
C ASP A 89 -23.11 -1.29 3.28
N LEU A 90 -22.54 -2.35 2.70
CA LEU A 90 -21.76 -3.34 3.44
C LEU A 90 -20.27 -2.97 3.41
N GLU A 91 -19.69 -2.85 4.59
CA GLU A 91 -18.29 -2.50 4.78
C GLU A 91 -17.51 -3.66 5.42
N SER A 92 -16.27 -3.86 4.96
CA SER A 92 -15.31 -4.79 5.55
C SER A 92 -13.97 -4.09 5.63
N SER A 93 -13.35 -4.12 6.81
CA SER A 93 -12.06 -3.48 7.04
C SER A 93 -11.08 -4.48 7.64
N ALA A 94 -9.80 -4.32 7.31
CA ALA A 94 -8.72 -5.17 7.81
C ALA A 94 -7.46 -4.34 8.02
N GLU A 95 -6.71 -4.70 9.07
CA GLU A 95 -5.43 -4.12 9.41
C GLU A 95 -4.42 -5.21 9.72
N PHE A 96 -3.22 -5.10 9.18
CA PHE A 96 -2.11 -5.98 9.51
C PHE A 96 -0.74 -5.35 9.19
N SER A 97 0.29 -5.83 9.87
CA SER A 97 1.69 -5.46 9.65
C SER A 97 2.43 -6.57 8.90
N ALA A 98 3.29 -6.20 7.95
CA ALA A 98 4.12 -7.17 7.24
C ALA A 98 5.46 -6.58 6.78
N ASP A 99 6.49 -7.42 6.76
CA ASP A 99 7.78 -7.11 6.14
C ASP A 99 7.67 -7.22 4.61
N ALA A 100 7.86 -6.09 3.91
CA ALA A 100 7.85 -6.00 2.44
C ALA A 100 6.67 -6.75 1.76
N PRO A 101 5.41 -6.47 2.11
CA PRO A 101 4.25 -7.13 1.53
C PRO A 101 4.21 -6.94 0.00
N LYS A 102 3.98 -8.05 -0.72
CA LYS A 102 3.86 -8.03 -2.19
C LYS A 102 2.42 -7.86 -2.66
N TYR A 103 1.48 -8.30 -1.85
CA TYR A 103 0.06 -8.22 -2.15
C TYR A 103 -0.74 -8.15 -0.87
N THR A 104 -1.99 -7.76 -1.01
CA THR A 104 -3.00 -7.82 0.03
C THR A 104 -4.33 -8.28 -0.53
N ARG A 105 -5.23 -8.77 0.33
CA ARG A 105 -6.56 -9.24 -0.04
C ARG A 105 -7.57 -8.99 1.06
N ILE A 106 -8.74 -8.50 0.66
CA ILE A 106 -9.93 -8.41 1.53
C ILE A 106 -11.14 -9.01 0.81
N ALA A 107 -12.08 -9.57 1.56
CA ALA A 107 -13.28 -10.19 1.02
C ALA A 107 -14.51 -9.87 1.87
N GLN A 108 -15.66 -9.80 1.22
CA GLN A 108 -16.97 -9.61 1.83
C GLN A 108 -18.00 -10.45 1.06
N GLY A 109 -18.44 -11.56 1.68
CA GLY A 109 -19.31 -12.54 1.02
C GLY A 109 -18.68 -13.09 -0.26
N ALA A 110 -19.41 -12.99 -1.39
CA ALA A 110 -18.93 -13.44 -2.70
C ALA A 110 -17.89 -12.51 -3.34
N HIS A 111 -17.64 -11.34 -2.75
CA HIS A 111 -16.81 -10.30 -3.33
C HIS A 111 -15.42 -10.29 -2.73
N SER A 112 -14.40 -10.02 -3.54
CA SER A 112 -13.04 -9.84 -3.04
C SER A 112 -12.24 -8.85 -3.87
N VAL A 113 -11.32 -8.15 -3.21
CA VAL A 113 -10.30 -7.32 -3.86
C VAL A 113 -8.93 -7.88 -3.49
N ARG A 114 -8.09 -8.14 -4.50
CA ARG A 114 -6.68 -8.48 -4.33
C ARG A 114 -5.85 -7.37 -4.96
N CYS A 115 -4.96 -6.76 -4.18
CA CYS A 115 -4.05 -5.72 -4.66
C CYS A 115 -2.61 -6.19 -4.62
N GLU A 116 -1.90 -6.05 -5.73
CA GLU A 116 -0.44 -6.15 -5.78
C GLU A 116 0.16 -4.79 -5.48
N LEU A 117 1.17 -4.77 -4.60
CA LEU A 117 1.87 -3.55 -4.21
C LEU A 117 3.12 -3.41 -5.09
N VAL A 118 3.20 -2.35 -5.89
CA VAL A 118 4.30 -2.14 -6.83
C VAL A 118 5.35 -1.24 -6.19
N PRO A 119 6.58 -1.75 -5.96
CA PRO A 119 7.61 -0.95 -5.32
C PRO A 119 8.17 0.12 -6.26
N VAL A 120 8.67 1.21 -5.69
CA VAL A 120 9.43 2.24 -6.43
C VAL A 120 10.66 1.56 -7.05
N LYS A 121 10.84 1.72 -8.36
CA LYS A 121 12.06 1.23 -9.03
C LYS A 121 13.26 2.05 -8.55
N VAL A 122 14.16 1.43 -7.80
CA VAL A 122 15.46 2.04 -7.46
C VAL A 122 16.37 1.86 -8.67
N THR A 123 16.48 2.88 -9.52
CA THR A 123 17.52 2.93 -10.54
C THR A 123 18.84 3.14 -9.83
N ALA A 124 19.76 2.16 -9.89
CA ALA A 124 21.10 2.33 -9.35
C ALA A 124 21.77 3.55 -10.03
N PRO A 125 22.51 4.40 -9.30
CA PRO A 125 23.25 5.48 -9.92
C PRO A 125 24.25 4.87 -10.92
N ALA A 126 24.28 5.41 -12.13
CA ALA A 126 25.22 4.98 -13.17
C ALA A 126 26.64 5.14 -12.64
N THR A 127 27.37 4.04 -12.53
CA THR A 127 28.80 4.05 -12.22
C THR A 127 29.51 4.78 -13.35
N GLN A 128 30.05 5.97 -13.07
CA GLN A 128 30.99 6.62 -13.97
C GLN A 128 32.33 5.89 -13.82
N ASN A 129 32.76 5.20 -14.87
CA ASN A 129 34.11 4.64 -14.99
C ASN A 129 35.11 5.72 -15.44
#